data_AF-A0A4D6SUW3-F1
#
_entry.id   AF-A0A4D6SUW3-F1
#
_cell.length_a   1.000
_cell.length_b   1.000
_cell.length_c   1.000
_cell.angle_alpha   90.00
_cell.angle_beta   90.00
_cell.angle_gamma   90.00
#
_symmetry.space_group_name_H-M   'P 1'
#
loop_
_entity.id
_entity.type
_entity.pdbx_description
1 polymer ?
#
loop_
_entity_poly.entity_id
_entity_poly.type
_entity_poly.pdbx_seq_one_letter_code
_entity_poly.pdbx_strand_id
1 'polypeptide(L)' 'MAVPKKRTSRSRKRIRKNVRKGKAYRSAIKAFSLAKSISTGHSKSFYCIANDDSSGSSK' A
#
# COMPACT_ATOMS: atom_id res chain seq x y z
N MET A 1 23.81 9.15 27.34
CA MET A 1 22.63 9.01 26.44
C MET A 1 21.52 9.93 26.92
N ALA A 2 20.72 10.50 26.02
CA ALA A 2 19.58 11.32 26.41
C ALA A 2 18.41 10.45 26.91
N VAL A 3 17.93 10.74 28.11
CA VAL A 3 16.81 10.01 28.75
C VAL A 3 15.58 10.91 28.81
N PRO A 4 14.38 10.43 28.44
CA PRO A 4 13.17 11.24 28.51
C PRO A 4 12.83 11.58 29.95
N LYS A 5 12.78 12.88 30.26
CA LYS A 5 12.47 13.37 31.62
C LYS A 5 11.04 13.04 32.07
N LYS A 6 10.10 12.93 31.13
CA LYS A 6 8.68 12.65 31.37
C LYS A 6 8.14 11.72 30.29
N ARG A 7 7.14 10.92 30.65
CA ARG A 7 6.45 10.06 29.68
C ARG A 7 5.60 10.89 28.73
N THR A 8 5.47 10.44 27.48
CA THR A 8 4.57 11.07 26.52
C THR A 8 3.11 10.86 26.94
N SER A 9 2.28 11.91 26.86
CA SER A 9 0.84 11.78 27.09
C SER A 9 0.18 10.83 26.09
N ARG A 10 -0.98 10.27 26.46
CA ARG A 10 -1.74 9.34 25.60
C ARG A 10 -2.07 9.98 24.24
N SER A 11 -2.48 11.26 24.25
CA SER A 11 -2.80 12.00 23.03
C SER A 11 -1.59 12.14 22.10
N ARG A 12 -0.44 12.63 22.61
CA ARG A 12 0.79 12.77 21.80
C ARG A 12 1.30 11.43 21.25
N LYS A 13 1.15 10.34 22.01
CA LYS A 13 1.48 8.99 21.53
C LYS A 13 0.56 8.56 20.38
N ARG A 14 -0.75 8.82 20.46
CA ARG A 14 -1.73 8.50 19.40
C ARG A 14 -1.47 9.29 18.12
N ILE A 15 -1.23 10.60 18.22
CA ILE A 15 -0.95 11.46 17.05
C ILE A 15 0.26 10.93 16.26
N ARG A 16 1.37 10.61 16.93
CA ARG A 16 2.56 10.04 16.26
C ARG A 16 2.25 8.71 15.55
N LYS A 17 1.44 7.84 16.17
CA LYS A 17 1.00 6.58 15.53
C LYS A 17 0.10 6.84 14.32
N ASN A 18 -0.81 7.81 14.41
CA ASN A 18 -1.72 8.16 13.32
C ASN A 18 -0.97 8.71 12.10
N VAL A 19 0.10 9.48 12.30
CA VAL A 19 0.96 9.93 11.18
C VAL A 19 1.55 8.75 10.41
N ARG A 20 2.01 7.70 11.10
CA ARG A 20 2.51 6.47 10.43
C ARG A 20 1.37 5.75 9.69
N LYS A 21 0.18 5.63 10.30
CA LYS A 21 -0.99 4.99 9.69
C LYS A 21 -1.52 5.75 8.47
N GLY A 22 -1.50 7.09 8.51
CA GLY A 22 -1.96 7.93 7.40
C GLY A 22 -1.12 7.75 6.12
N LYS A 23 0.18 7.46 6.25
CA LYS A 23 1.03 7.12 5.09
C LYS A 23 0.60 5.82 4.41
N ALA A 24 0.24 4.79 5.20
CA ALA A 24 -0.24 3.53 4.67
C ALA A 24 -1.55 3.69 3.90
N TYR A 25 -2.47 4.51 4.41
CA TYR A 25 -3.74 4.81 3.73
C TYR A 25 -3.53 5.38 2.32
N ARG A 26 -2.61 6.35 2.16
CA ARG A 26 -2.30 6.91 0.83
C ARG A 26 -1.70 5.87 -0.12
N SER A 27 -0.87 4.97 0.41
CA SER A 27 -0.31 3.86 -0.37
C SER A 27 -1.42 2.89 -0.83
N ALA A 28 -2.38 2.59 0.04
CA ALA A 28 -3.47 1.67 -0.26
C ALA A 28 -4.38 2.21 -1.37
N ILE A 29 -4.70 3.50 -1.38
CA ILE A 29 -5.50 4.12 -2.46
C ILE A 29 -4.81 3.96 -3.81
N LYS A 30 -3.51 4.27 -3.89
CA LYS A 30 -2.75 4.14 -5.13
C LYS A 30 -2.67 2.69 -5.59
N ALA A 31 -2.42 1.76 -4.66
CA ALA A 31 -2.37 0.33 -4.97
C ALA A 31 -3.72 -0.20 -5.47
N PHE A 32 -4.83 0.23 -4.88
CA PHE A 32 -6.17 -0.18 -5.31
C PHE A 32 -6.51 0.33 -6.72
N SER A 33 -6.23 1.60 -7.00
CA SER A 33 -6.41 2.18 -8.34
C SER A 33 -5.56 1.44 -9.38
N LEU A 34 -4.31 1.13 -9.05
CA LEU A 34 -3.43 0.36 -9.92
C LEU A 34 -3.95 -1.06 -10.18
N ALA A 35 -4.37 -1.78 -9.14
CA ALA A 35 -4.91 -3.13 -9.26
C ALA A 35 -6.14 -3.17 -10.19
N LYS A 36 -7.04 -2.18 -10.09
CA LYS A 36 -8.18 -2.06 -11.00
C LYS A 36 -7.75 -1.84 -12.46
N SER A 37 -6.76 -0.99 -12.69
CA SER A 37 -6.22 -0.73 -14.03
C SER A 37 -5.55 -1.96 -14.67
N ILE A 38 -4.91 -2.79 -13.86
CA ILE A 38 -4.25 -4.03 -14.31
C ILE A 38 -5.30 -5.11 -14.58
N SER A 39 -6.29 -5.24 -13.69
CA SER A 39 -7.33 -6.28 -13.77
C SER A 39 -8.18 -6.22 -15.04
N THR A 40 -8.26 -5.08 -15.71
CA THR A 40 -9.02 -4.95 -16.98
C THR A 40 -8.25 -5.44 -18.20
N GLY A 41 -6.94 -5.68 -18.10
CA GLY A 41 -6.11 -6.14 -19.23
C GLY A 41 -5.97 -5.15 -20.39
N HIS A 42 -6.57 -3.96 -20.30
CA HIS A 42 -6.53 -2.94 -21.35
C HIS A 42 -5.30 -2.01 -21.25
N SER A 43 -4.60 -2.05 -20.11
CA SER A 43 -3.43 -1.20 -19.88
C SER A 43 -2.19 -1.75 -20.58
N LYS A 44 -1.69 -1.03 -21.58
CA LYS A 44 -0.48 -1.41 -22.34
C LYS A 44 0.84 -1.04 -21.65
N SER A 45 0.79 -0.29 -20.56
CA SER A 45 1.97 0.25 -19.86
C SER A 45 2.38 -0.54 -18.62
N PHE A 46 1.50 -1.37 -18.07
CA PHE A 46 1.75 -2.13 -16.85
C PHE A 46 1.59 -3.62 -17.14
N TYR A 47 2.63 -4.41 -16.82
CA TYR A 47 2.63 -5.85 -17.02
C TYR A 47 2.75 -6.55 -15.66
N CYS A 48 1.84 -7.47 -15.38
CA CYS A 48 1.99 -8.41 -14.27
C CYS A 48 2.50 -9.73 -14.83
N ILE A 49 3.63 -10.21 -14.32
CA ILE A 49 4.11 -11.56 -14.61
C ILE A 49 3.32 -12.50 -13.70
N ALA A 50 2.24 -13.08 -14.22
CA ALA A 50 1.65 -14.24 -13.60
C ALA A 50 2.55 -15.44 -13.95
N ASN A 51 3.03 -16.18 -12.95
CA ASN A 51 3.54 -17.52 -13.21
C ASN A 51 2.29 -18.37 -13.49
N ASP A 52 1.88 -18.37 -14.75
CA ASP A 52 0.82 -19.25 -15.22
C ASP A 52 1.35 -20.69 -15.11
N ASP A 53 0.82 -21.47 -14.18
CA ASP A 53 0.64 -22.89 -14.46
C ASP A 53 -0.29 -22.93 -15.69
N SER A 54 0.34 -23.18 -16.84
CA SER A 54 -0.18 -23.05 -18.19
C SER A 54 -1.54 -23.71 -18.40
N SER A 55 -2.54 -22.99 -18.93
CA SER A 55 -3.48 -23.54 -19.94
C SER A 55 -4.37 -22.47 -20.59
N GLY A 56 -4.30 -22.37 -21.94
CA GLY A 56 -5.51 -22.12 -22.74
C GLY A 56 -5.70 -20.77 -23.44
N SER A 57 -4.87 -20.51 -24.46
CA SER A 57 -5.26 -20.23 -25.87
C SER A 57 -6.47 -19.33 -26.23
N SER A 58 -6.22 -18.48 -27.24
CA SER A 58 -7.14 -18.13 -28.37
C SER A 58 -8.10 -16.93 -28.25
N LYS A 59 -7.63 -15.73 -28.61
CA LYS A 59 -8.00 -14.98 -29.83
C LYS A 59 -7.19 -13.69 -29.94
#